data_AF-A0A9D3MZK8-F1
#
_entry.id   AF-A0A9D3MZK8-F1
#
_cell.length_a   1.000
_cell.length_b   1.000
_cell.length_c   1.000
_cell.angle_alpha   90.00
_cell.angle_beta   90.00
_cell.angle_gamma   90.00
#
_symmetry.space_group_name_H-M   'P 1'
#
loop_
_entity.id
_entity.type
_entity.pdbx_description
1 polymer ?
#
loop_
_entity_poly.entity_id
_entity_poly.type
_entity_poly.pdbx_seq_one_letter_code
_entity_poly.pdbx_strand_id
1 'polypeptide(L)'
;MGPPGSEEGCTEHLYCGGAATEVLKFGAQDLHPASELHSTPRVVFLLIPGNPGVVGFYRTFLQTVHQAFGRRHPVWAVSHAGHCAPPGSMRMTTAGSPGMQIEDVFGLNGQVEHKLAFLREHVPREAKLVLIGHSIGCYIIIEMMKRDPELQVLKSVLLFPTIERMAVTPQGRVMTPVLRRLRHVAYLPVFLLSLLPQSLQATVVKVALRAVRCLDLSVIPAALSLFNVDCAANAMYMGSQEMVQVLGRDDSTIRQNLDKLIFYYGATDSWCPVQYYQDIRADFPGEHPAVRQGLPPRLRPGRGRRGGRHGYRVDPPRRGELVELRPSPPPPHPTAARRDKGNSIRWTITGTQNYFFFFKMISVS
;
A
#
# COMPACT_ATOMS: atom_id res chain seq x y z
N MET A 1 23.17 -30.91 -1.59
CA MET A 1 22.29 -29.84 -1.05
C MET A 1 22.05 -28.84 -2.16
N GLY A 2 20.86 -28.81 -2.75
CA GLY A 2 20.49 -27.77 -3.70
C GLY A 2 20.28 -26.42 -2.99
N PRO A 3 20.36 -25.30 -3.71
CA PRO A 3 20.02 -23.99 -3.13
C PRO A 3 18.56 -24.01 -2.64
N PRO A 4 18.22 -23.32 -1.53
CA PRO A 4 16.84 -23.23 -1.07
C PRO A 4 16.00 -22.60 -2.19
N GLY A 5 15.02 -23.35 -2.69
CA GLY A 5 14.12 -22.92 -3.75
C GLY A 5 13.50 -21.58 -3.42
N SER A 6 13.66 -20.61 -4.31
CA SER A 6 12.93 -19.36 -4.28
C SER A 6 11.47 -19.66 -4.57
N GLU A 7 10.65 -19.88 -3.54
CA GLU A 7 9.19 -19.83 -3.73
C GLU A 7 8.82 -18.41 -4.17
N GLU A 8 8.40 -18.32 -5.43
CA GLU A 8 7.96 -17.09 -6.08
C GLU A 8 6.54 -16.74 -5.63
N GLY A 9 6.29 -15.46 -5.34
CA GLY A 9 4.93 -15.01 -5.06
C GLY A 9 4.00 -15.32 -6.23
N CYS A 10 2.85 -15.94 -5.96
CA CYS A 10 1.88 -16.33 -6.96
C CYS A 10 0.98 -15.13 -7.30
N THR A 11 0.75 -14.88 -8.59
CA THR A 11 -0.22 -13.89 -9.05
C THR A 11 -1.34 -14.61 -9.78
N GLU A 12 -2.56 -14.41 -9.34
CA GLU A 12 -3.76 -15.00 -9.94
C GLU A 12 -4.81 -13.94 -10.22
N HIS A 13 -5.77 -14.28 -11.07
CA HIS A 13 -6.93 -13.45 -11.37
C HIS A 13 -8.20 -14.21 -10.97
N LEU A 14 -9.08 -13.53 -10.26
CA LEU A 14 -10.38 -14.03 -9.83
C LEU A 14 -11.47 -13.00 -10.07
N TYR A 15 -12.73 -13.43 -10.07
CA TYR A 15 -13.86 -12.50 -10.09
C TYR A 15 -14.23 -12.16 -8.65
N CYS A 16 -14.34 -10.86 -8.35
CA CYS A 16 -14.85 -10.38 -7.08
C CYS A 16 -15.75 -9.17 -7.31
N GLY A 17 -16.96 -9.19 -6.77
CA GLY A 17 -17.93 -8.09 -6.93
C GLY A 17 -18.25 -7.73 -8.40
N GLY A 18 -18.17 -8.71 -9.30
CA GLY A 18 -18.40 -8.53 -10.74
C GLY A 18 -17.21 -7.97 -11.54
N ALA A 19 -16.05 -7.74 -10.91
CA ALA A 19 -14.83 -7.31 -11.59
C ALA A 19 -13.76 -8.41 -11.59
N ALA A 20 -12.97 -8.47 -12.66
CA ALA A 20 -11.76 -9.26 -12.66
C ALA A 20 -10.69 -8.55 -11.81
N THR A 21 -10.12 -9.29 -10.86
CA THR A 21 -9.26 -8.76 -9.81
C THR A 21 -7.99 -9.60 -9.72
N GLU A 22 -6.86 -8.94 -9.91
CA GLU A 22 -5.53 -9.53 -9.69
C GLU A 22 -5.22 -9.57 -8.19
N VAL A 23 -4.73 -10.72 -7.72
CA VAL A 23 -4.31 -10.94 -6.34
C VAL A 23 -2.89 -11.48 -6.33
N LEU A 24 -2.02 -10.86 -5.52
CA LEU A 24 -0.65 -11.32 -5.30
C LEU A 24 -0.57 -12.02 -3.94
N LYS A 25 -0.21 -13.30 -3.94
CA LYS A 25 -0.21 -14.17 -2.77
C LYS A 25 1.18 -14.71 -2.45
N PHE A 26 1.57 -14.60 -1.19
CA PHE A 26 2.67 -15.34 -0.59
C PHE A 26 2.13 -16.25 0.53
N GLY A 27 2.62 -17.49 0.61
CA GLY A 27 2.12 -18.50 1.54
C GLY A 27 0.91 -19.27 0.98
N ALA A 28 -0.06 -19.57 1.83
CA ALA A 28 -1.25 -20.34 1.44
C ALA A 28 -2.01 -19.66 0.29
N GLN A 29 -2.44 -20.46 -0.70
CA GLN A 29 -3.20 -19.99 -1.87
C GLN A 29 -4.71 -19.94 -1.59
N ASP A 30 -5.21 -20.87 -0.78
CA ASP A 30 -6.57 -20.87 -0.25
C ASP A 30 -6.54 -20.77 1.28
N LEU A 31 -7.40 -19.92 1.83
CA LEU A 31 -7.54 -19.70 3.26
C LEU A 31 -8.65 -20.56 3.86
N HIS A 32 -9.63 -21.00 3.07
CA HIS A 32 -10.66 -21.93 3.50
C HIS A 32 -10.05 -23.34 3.58
N PRO A 33 -10.03 -23.99 4.76
CA PRO A 33 -9.44 -25.32 4.88
C PRO A 33 -10.33 -26.38 4.22
N ALA A 34 -9.71 -27.41 3.64
CA ALA A 34 -10.41 -28.59 3.12
C ALA A 34 -10.92 -29.55 4.21
N SER A 35 -10.52 -29.37 5.48
CA SER A 35 -11.05 -30.16 6.60
C SER A 35 -11.15 -29.34 7.90
N GLU A 36 -12.32 -29.40 8.55
CA GLU A 36 -12.72 -28.61 9.72
C GLU A 36 -12.14 -29.09 11.07
N LEU A 37 -11.08 -29.90 11.08
CA LEU A 37 -10.59 -30.46 12.34
C LEU A 37 -9.60 -29.51 13.02
N HIS A 38 -10.14 -28.61 13.85
CA HIS A 38 -9.42 -27.77 14.81
C HIS A 38 -8.34 -26.87 14.20
N SER A 39 -8.72 -25.92 13.33
CA SER A 39 -7.79 -24.89 12.87
C SER A 39 -7.84 -23.66 13.78
N THR A 40 -6.72 -23.37 14.45
CA THR A 40 -6.54 -22.10 15.16
C THR A 40 -6.74 -20.92 14.20
N PRO A 41 -7.33 -19.78 14.62
CA PRO A 41 -7.51 -18.61 13.78
C PRO A 41 -6.21 -18.22 13.07
N ARG A 42 -6.19 -18.32 11.74
CA ARG A 42 -5.02 -17.95 10.92
C ARG A 42 -4.88 -16.42 10.91
N VAL A 43 -3.68 -15.94 11.16
CA VAL A 43 -3.34 -14.52 10.94
C VAL A 43 -3.03 -14.33 9.46
N VAL A 44 -3.69 -13.37 8.82
CA VAL A 44 -3.54 -13.03 7.41
C VAL A 44 -3.13 -11.57 7.28
N PHE A 45 -2.04 -11.32 6.54
CA PHE A 45 -1.63 -9.97 6.18
C PHE A 45 -2.27 -9.61 4.84
N LEU A 46 -3.04 -8.53 4.81
CA LEU A 46 -3.74 -8.07 3.60
C LEU A 46 -3.33 -6.64 3.25
N LEU A 47 -2.70 -6.47 2.10
CA LEU A 47 -2.32 -5.17 1.57
C LEU A 47 -3.42 -4.63 0.63
N ILE A 48 -3.86 -3.41 0.94
CA ILE A 48 -4.70 -2.59 0.07
C ILE A 48 -3.81 -1.54 -0.59
N PRO A 49 -3.65 -1.58 -1.93
CA PRO A 49 -2.72 -0.70 -2.63
C PRO A 49 -3.22 0.75 -2.65
N GLY A 50 -2.34 1.66 -3.05
CA GLY A 50 -2.69 3.02 -3.46
C GLY A 50 -3.16 3.10 -4.92
N ASN A 51 -3.33 4.31 -5.45
CA ASN A 51 -3.68 4.53 -6.85
C ASN A 51 -2.41 4.88 -7.69
N PRO A 52 -2.09 4.14 -8.77
CA PRO A 52 -2.81 2.98 -9.32
C PRO A 52 -2.67 1.70 -8.47
N GLY A 53 -3.77 0.96 -8.36
CA GLY A 53 -3.93 -0.24 -7.56
C GLY A 53 -3.36 -1.52 -8.15
N VAL A 54 -2.16 -1.48 -8.74
CA VAL A 54 -1.50 -2.67 -9.32
C VAL A 54 -0.66 -3.37 -8.24
N VAL A 55 -0.93 -4.65 -7.99
CA VAL A 55 -0.27 -5.40 -6.88
C VAL A 55 1.20 -5.69 -7.17
N GLY A 56 1.61 -5.72 -8.44
CA GLY A 56 3.00 -5.91 -8.84
C GLY A 56 3.97 -4.89 -8.23
N PHE A 57 3.53 -3.66 -7.94
CA PHE A 57 4.36 -2.66 -7.26
C PHE A 57 4.79 -3.06 -5.84
N TYR A 58 4.06 -4.00 -5.22
CA TYR A 58 4.26 -4.38 -3.82
C TYR A 58 4.95 -5.73 -3.67
N ARG A 59 5.39 -6.38 -4.77
CA ARG A 59 5.94 -7.75 -4.73
C ARG A 59 7.07 -7.93 -3.73
N THR A 60 8.11 -7.11 -3.82
CA THR A 60 9.26 -7.22 -2.90
C THR A 60 8.90 -6.80 -1.48
N PHE A 61 7.96 -5.85 -1.32
CA PHE A 61 7.45 -5.49 0.00
C PHE A 61 6.73 -6.67 0.66
N LEU A 62 5.79 -7.32 -0.03
CA LEU A 62 5.08 -8.50 0.47
C LEU A 62 6.05 -9.66 0.74
N GLN A 63 7.00 -9.91 -0.15
CA GLN A 63 8.02 -10.94 0.04
C GLN A 63 8.84 -10.67 1.32
N THR A 64 9.21 -9.41 1.55
CA THR A 64 9.95 -9.00 2.75
C THR A 64 9.11 -9.19 4.02
N VAL A 65 7.82 -8.84 3.98
CA VAL A 65 6.89 -9.08 5.09
C VAL A 65 6.78 -10.58 5.36
N HIS A 66 6.54 -11.39 4.33
CA HIS A 66 6.42 -12.84 4.45
C HIS A 66 7.67 -13.47 5.07
N GLN A 67 8.86 -13.04 4.64
CA GLN A 67 10.14 -13.49 5.20
C GLN A 67 10.35 -13.02 6.65
N ALA A 68 10.01 -11.78 6.97
CA ALA A 68 10.17 -11.22 8.31
C ALA A 68 9.34 -11.96 9.38
N PHE A 69 8.20 -12.53 8.99
CA PHE A 69 7.36 -13.36 9.87
C PHE A 69 7.67 -14.86 9.79
N GLY A 70 8.84 -15.22 9.25
CA GLY A 70 9.30 -16.61 9.18
C GLY A 70 8.48 -17.48 8.23
N ARG A 71 7.79 -16.87 7.25
CA ARG A 71 6.93 -17.55 6.26
C ARG A 71 5.76 -18.34 6.86
N ARG A 72 5.28 -17.93 8.03
CA ARG A 72 4.22 -18.63 8.78
C ARG A 72 2.81 -18.13 8.49
N HIS A 73 2.69 -16.93 7.94
CA HIS A 73 1.41 -16.25 7.74
C HIS A 73 1.22 -15.92 6.26
N PRO A 74 0.04 -16.17 5.69
CA PRO A 74 -0.30 -15.70 4.35
C PRO A 74 -0.16 -14.18 4.26
N VAL A 75 0.46 -13.70 3.18
CA VAL A 75 0.62 -12.27 2.89
C VAL A 75 0.10 -12.00 1.49
N TRP A 76 -1.04 -11.34 1.41
CA TRP A 76 -1.79 -11.13 0.18
C TRP A 76 -1.91 -9.64 -0.14
N ALA A 77 -2.02 -9.29 -1.42
CA ALA A 77 -2.38 -7.96 -1.89
C ALA A 77 -3.49 -8.09 -2.93
N VAL A 78 -4.47 -7.17 -2.89
CA VAL A 78 -5.64 -7.22 -3.78
C VAL A 78 -5.68 -5.95 -4.63
N SER A 79 -5.57 -6.09 -5.95
CA SER A 79 -5.58 -4.95 -6.88
C SER A 79 -6.89 -4.17 -6.82
N HIS A 80 -6.87 -2.88 -7.13
CA HIS A 80 -8.12 -2.15 -7.34
C HIS A 80 -8.83 -2.74 -8.58
N ALA A 81 -10.14 -2.96 -8.48
CA ALA A 81 -10.94 -3.46 -9.59
C ALA A 81 -10.75 -2.55 -10.80
N GLY A 82 -10.46 -3.13 -11.97
CA GLY A 82 -10.23 -2.37 -13.20
C GLY A 82 -8.83 -1.73 -13.34
N HIS A 83 -7.90 -1.94 -12.40
CA HIS A 83 -6.51 -1.43 -12.51
C HIS A 83 -5.51 -2.46 -13.05
N CYS A 84 -5.96 -3.68 -13.33
CA CYS A 84 -5.19 -4.74 -13.97
C CYS A 84 -5.90 -5.24 -15.23
N ALA A 85 -5.13 -5.55 -16.27
CA ALA A 85 -5.67 -6.15 -17.47
C ALA A 85 -5.98 -7.63 -17.19
N PRO A 86 -7.25 -8.07 -17.31
CA PRO A 86 -7.60 -9.45 -17.06
C PRO A 86 -7.04 -10.36 -18.16
N PRO A 87 -6.86 -11.67 -17.88
CA PRO A 87 -6.57 -12.66 -18.92
C PRO A 87 -7.64 -12.63 -20.00
N GLY A 88 -7.29 -12.92 -21.26
CA GLY A 88 -8.24 -12.81 -22.39
C GLY A 88 -9.49 -13.71 -22.30
N SER A 89 -9.46 -14.73 -21.45
CA SER A 89 -10.60 -15.60 -21.12
C SER A 89 -11.59 -14.96 -20.14
N MET A 90 -11.20 -13.87 -19.50
CA MET A 90 -11.93 -13.22 -18.43
C MET A 90 -12.39 -11.85 -18.94
N ARG A 91 -13.71 -11.62 -18.94
CA ARG A 91 -14.28 -10.35 -19.37
C ARG A 91 -14.60 -9.54 -18.13
N MET A 92 -14.34 -8.22 -18.17
CA MET A 92 -14.90 -7.28 -17.21
C MET A 92 -16.41 -7.18 -17.44
N THR A 93 -17.16 -8.23 -17.08
CA THR A 93 -18.60 -8.27 -17.25
C THR A 93 -19.27 -7.59 -16.06
N THR A 94 -20.02 -6.52 -16.32
CA THR A 94 -21.15 -6.07 -15.49
C THR A 94 -22.30 -7.09 -15.48
N ALA A 95 -22.00 -8.38 -15.63
CA ALA A 95 -22.92 -9.50 -15.71
C ALA A 95 -22.37 -10.64 -14.85
N GLY A 96 -21.98 -10.30 -13.62
CA GLY A 96 -21.93 -11.31 -12.55
C GLY A 96 -23.34 -11.83 -12.26
N SER A 97 -23.43 -12.96 -11.57
CA SER A 97 -24.69 -13.55 -11.10
C SER A 97 -25.64 -12.47 -10.55
N PRO A 98 -26.94 -12.47 -10.92
CA PRO A 98 -27.88 -11.45 -10.48
C PRO A 98 -27.88 -11.37 -8.94
N GLY A 99 -27.42 -10.25 -8.39
CA GLY A 99 -27.36 -9.99 -6.94
C GLY A 99 -25.98 -9.63 -6.36
N MET A 100 -24.89 -9.76 -7.12
CA MET A 100 -23.52 -9.54 -6.60
C MET A 100 -22.72 -8.43 -7.32
N GLN A 101 -23.42 -7.49 -7.95
CA GLN A 101 -22.78 -6.38 -8.67
C GLN A 101 -22.60 -5.18 -7.74
N ILE A 102 -21.37 -4.70 -7.64
CA ILE A 102 -21.05 -3.50 -6.89
C ILE A 102 -21.31 -2.28 -7.78
N GLU A 103 -22.14 -1.36 -7.28
CA GLU A 103 -22.37 -0.09 -7.94
C GLU A 103 -21.07 0.71 -8.05
N ASP A 104 -20.75 1.20 -9.25
CA ASP A 104 -19.52 1.95 -9.55
C ASP A 104 -18.25 1.24 -9.01
N VAL A 105 -18.08 -0.06 -9.32
CA VAL A 105 -16.97 -0.89 -8.81
C VAL A 105 -15.57 -0.30 -9.08
N PHE A 106 -15.43 0.55 -10.10
CA PHE A 106 -14.18 1.26 -10.43
C PHE A 106 -14.00 2.58 -9.68
N GLY A 107 -15.05 3.13 -9.08
CA GLY A 107 -15.01 4.31 -8.22
C GLY A 107 -14.49 4.01 -6.82
N LEU A 108 -14.12 5.06 -6.07
CA LEU A 108 -13.54 4.96 -4.73
C LEU A 108 -14.46 4.21 -3.76
N ASN A 109 -15.75 4.52 -3.76
CA ASN A 109 -16.73 3.82 -2.92
C ASN A 109 -16.89 2.35 -3.33
N GLY A 110 -16.96 2.07 -4.64
CA GLY A 110 -17.01 0.71 -5.16
C GLY A 110 -15.76 -0.09 -4.81
N GLN A 111 -14.58 0.53 -4.75
CA GLN A 111 -13.37 -0.15 -4.28
C GLN A 111 -13.44 -0.56 -2.80
N VAL A 112 -14.12 0.22 -1.94
CA VAL A 112 -14.34 -0.18 -0.54
C VAL A 112 -15.21 -1.42 -0.48
N GLU A 113 -16.36 -1.41 -1.16
CA GLU A 113 -17.26 -2.56 -1.22
C GLU A 113 -16.58 -3.77 -1.85
N HIS A 114 -15.73 -3.55 -2.87
CA HIS A 114 -14.97 -4.61 -3.53
C HIS A 114 -13.99 -5.29 -2.56
N LYS A 115 -13.34 -4.54 -1.65
CA LYS A 115 -12.48 -5.14 -0.62
C LYS A 115 -13.28 -5.90 0.44
N LEU A 116 -14.46 -5.40 0.81
CA LEU A 116 -15.34 -6.10 1.74
C LEU A 116 -15.90 -7.39 1.12
N ALA A 117 -16.33 -7.36 -0.15
CA ALA A 117 -16.74 -8.54 -0.90
C ALA A 117 -15.61 -9.57 -0.99
N PHE A 118 -14.38 -9.13 -1.31
CA PHE A 118 -13.21 -10.00 -1.34
C PHE A 118 -12.97 -10.72 -0.01
N LEU A 119 -13.07 -9.99 1.12
CA LEU A 119 -12.94 -10.60 2.44
C LEU A 119 -14.03 -11.65 2.69
N ARG A 120 -15.29 -11.34 2.38
CA ARG A 120 -16.42 -12.27 2.58
C ARG A 120 -16.29 -13.54 1.74
N GLU A 121 -15.77 -13.43 0.51
CA GLU A 121 -15.64 -14.55 -0.43
C GLU A 121 -14.40 -15.41 -0.16
N HIS A 122 -13.25 -14.79 0.15
CA HIS A 122 -11.95 -15.46 0.10
C HIS A 122 -11.21 -15.55 1.43
N VAL A 123 -11.75 -14.96 2.50
CA VAL A 123 -11.12 -14.98 3.82
C VAL A 123 -12.11 -15.54 4.85
N PRO A 124 -11.75 -16.60 5.60
CA PRO A 124 -12.58 -17.10 6.69
C PRO A 124 -12.91 -16.00 7.69
N ARG A 125 -14.15 -15.97 8.17
CA ARG A 125 -14.64 -14.89 9.05
C ARG A 125 -13.89 -14.83 10.39
N GLU A 126 -13.36 -15.96 10.83
CA GLU A 126 -12.60 -16.13 12.07
C GLU A 126 -11.12 -15.76 11.88
N ALA A 127 -10.65 -15.53 10.64
CA ALA A 127 -9.27 -15.18 10.37
C ALA A 127 -8.93 -13.80 10.93
N LYS A 128 -7.78 -13.72 11.60
CA LYS A 128 -7.30 -12.49 12.21
C LYS A 128 -6.54 -11.66 11.18
N LEU A 129 -6.95 -10.42 10.95
CA LEU A 129 -6.42 -9.57 9.88
C LEU A 129 -5.33 -8.63 10.40
N VAL A 130 -4.22 -8.55 9.67
CA VAL A 130 -3.28 -7.42 9.72
C VAL A 130 -3.40 -6.68 8.40
N LEU A 131 -4.03 -5.50 8.44
CA LEU A 131 -4.27 -4.69 7.26
C LEU A 131 -3.08 -3.77 6.98
N ILE A 132 -2.70 -3.62 5.72
CA ILE A 132 -1.63 -2.71 5.30
C ILE A 132 -2.18 -1.82 4.19
N GLY A 133 -2.37 -0.54 4.47
CA GLY A 133 -2.83 0.44 3.49
C GLY A 133 -1.66 1.22 2.93
N HIS A 134 -1.66 1.50 1.64
CA HIS A 134 -0.76 2.49 1.04
C HIS A 134 -1.56 3.62 0.39
N SER A 135 -1.20 4.88 0.68
CA SER A 135 -1.87 6.05 0.09
C SER A 135 -3.39 5.96 0.27
N ILE A 136 -4.18 5.98 -0.80
CA ILE A 136 -5.64 5.85 -0.76
C ILE A 136 -6.12 4.50 -0.18
N GLY A 137 -5.30 3.46 -0.24
CA GLY A 137 -5.58 2.19 0.44
C GLY A 137 -5.74 2.34 1.96
N CYS A 138 -5.19 3.40 2.56
CA CYS A 138 -5.42 3.73 3.96
C CYS A 138 -6.86 4.21 4.21
N TYR A 139 -7.38 5.07 3.34
CA TYR A 139 -8.77 5.53 3.39
C TYR A 139 -9.73 4.35 3.22
N ILE A 140 -9.43 3.46 2.26
CA ILE A 140 -10.23 2.25 2.03
C ILE A 140 -10.26 1.37 3.28
N ILE A 141 -9.13 1.16 3.96
CA ILE A 141 -9.10 0.38 5.22
C ILE A 141 -9.94 1.03 6.32
N ILE A 142 -9.87 2.34 6.49
CA ILE A 142 -10.69 3.04 7.51
C ILE A 142 -12.17 2.86 7.19
N GLU A 143 -12.57 3.04 5.93
CA GLU A 143 -13.95 2.84 5.49
C GLU A 143 -14.40 1.37 5.61
N MET A 144 -13.53 0.39 5.34
CA MET A 144 -13.83 -1.03 5.59
C MET A 144 -14.11 -1.29 7.07
N MET A 145 -13.26 -0.77 7.97
CA MET A 145 -13.43 -0.94 9.42
C MET A 145 -14.67 -0.24 9.97
N LYS A 146 -15.10 0.85 9.32
CA LYS A 146 -16.35 1.55 9.63
C LYS A 146 -17.60 0.77 9.20
N ARG A 147 -17.58 0.21 7.99
CA ARG A 147 -18.73 -0.49 7.39
C ARG A 147 -18.89 -1.91 7.90
N ASP A 148 -17.80 -2.55 8.31
CA ASP A 148 -17.80 -3.88 8.90
C ASP A 148 -16.98 -3.90 10.20
N PRO A 149 -17.56 -3.44 11.32
CA PRO A 149 -16.89 -3.43 12.63
C PRO A 149 -16.56 -4.83 13.17
N GLU A 150 -17.17 -5.88 12.61
CA GLU A 150 -16.97 -7.28 13.02
C GLU A 150 -15.69 -7.90 12.46
N LEU A 151 -15.02 -7.20 11.52
CA LEU A 151 -13.73 -7.61 11.00
C LEU A 151 -12.72 -7.80 12.15
N GLN A 152 -12.10 -8.98 12.18
CA GLN A 152 -11.12 -9.38 13.21
C GLN A 152 -9.74 -8.72 12.99
N VAL A 153 -9.71 -7.38 12.94
CA VAL A 153 -8.50 -6.59 12.71
C VAL A 153 -7.65 -6.53 13.97
N LEU A 154 -6.46 -7.13 13.91
CA LEU A 154 -5.44 -7.04 14.96
C LEU A 154 -4.69 -5.72 14.93
N LYS A 155 -4.24 -5.33 13.73
CA LYS A 155 -3.52 -4.08 13.46
C LYS A 155 -3.74 -3.62 12.03
N SER A 156 -3.73 -2.32 11.83
CA SER A 156 -3.71 -1.67 10.51
C SER A 156 -2.50 -0.74 10.40
N VAL A 157 -1.63 -1.01 9.44
CA VAL A 157 -0.46 -0.18 9.14
C VAL A 157 -0.79 0.71 7.94
N LEU A 158 -0.92 2.01 8.19
CA LEU A 158 -1.31 3.02 7.21
C LEU A 158 -0.06 3.75 6.69
N LEU A 159 0.42 3.35 5.53
CA LEU A 159 1.63 3.86 4.88
C LEU A 159 1.30 5.07 4.01
N PHE A 160 1.82 6.24 4.38
CA PHE A 160 1.59 7.52 3.71
C PHE A 160 0.08 7.82 3.57
N PRO A 161 -0.63 7.98 4.69
CA PRO A 161 -2.09 7.91 4.72
C PRO A 161 -2.76 9.06 3.97
N THR A 162 -3.34 8.76 2.82
CA THR A 162 -4.20 9.68 2.05
C THR A 162 -5.63 9.56 2.57
N ILE A 163 -5.88 10.08 3.76
CA ILE A 163 -7.17 9.96 4.47
C ILE A 163 -7.88 11.30 4.66
N GLU A 164 -7.26 12.39 4.24
CA GLU A 164 -7.79 13.74 4.40
C GLU A 164 -7.18 14.71 3.39
N ARG A 165 -7.92 15.80 3.11
CA ARG A 165 -7.47 17.02 2.44
C ARG A 165 -6.68 16.76 1.14
N MET A 166 -7.04 15.74 0.36
CA MET A 166 -6.23 15.26 -0.76
C MET A 166 -5.99 16.34 -1.82
N ALA A 167 -7.06 17.02 -2.26
CA ALA A 167 -6.98 18.04 -3.32
C ALA A 167 -6.18 19.29 -2.95
N VAL A 168 -6.01 19.59 -1.66
CA VAL A 168 -5.31 20.81 -1.20
C VAL A 168 -3.84 20.59 -0.86
N THR A 169 -3.37 19.33 -0.90
CA THR A 169 -1.94 18.97 -0.76
C THR A 169 -1.11 19.61 -1.88
N PRO A 170 0.21 19.79 -1.71
CA PRO A 170 1.07 20.33 -2.75
C PRO A 170 0.87 19.64 -4.10
N GLN A 171 0.84 18.31 -4.11
CA GLN A 171 0.63 17.54 -5.33
C GLN A 171 -0.83 17.52 -5.78
N GLY A 172 -1.78 17.47 -4.83
CA GLY A 172 -3.22 17.54 -5.11
C GLY A 172 -3.61 18.81 -5.86
N ARG A 173 -3.01 19.97 -5.53
CA ARG A 173 -3.29 21.23 -6.23
C ARG A 173 -2.89 21.19 -7.70
N VAL A 174 -1.81 20.49 -8.04
CA VAL A 174 -1.34 20.33 -9.43
C VAL A 174 -2.16 19.28 -10.18
N MET A 175 -2.48 18.16 -9.52
CA MET A 175 -3.16 17.04 -10.16
C MET A 175 -4.69 17.19 -10.24
N THR A 176 -5.31 17.97 -9.35
CA THR A 176 -6.77 18.14 -9.30
C THR A 176 -7.34 18.67 -10.63
N PRO A 177 -6.79 19.72 -11.26
CA PRO A 177 -7.25 20.17 -12.57
C PRO A 177 -7.13 19.10 -13.65
N VAL A 178 -6.01 18.36 -13.66
CA VAL A 178 -5.75 17.29 -14.64
C VAL A 178 -6.79 16.19 -14.49
N LEU A 179 -6.97 15.66 -13.29
CA LEU A 179 -7.86 14.52 -13.03
C LEU A 179 -9.35 14.89 -13.12
N ARG A 180 -9.73 16.12 -12.78
CA ARG A 180 -11.14 16.54 -12.79
C ARG A 180 -11.61 17.11 -14.13
N ARG A 181 -10.75 17.84 -14.83
CA ARG A 181 -11.14 18.60 -16.04
C ARG A 181 -10.51 18.05 -17.31
N LEU A 182 -9.27 17.58 -17.23
CA LEU A 182 -8.49 17.17 -18.40
C LEU A 182 -8.29 15.65 -18.51
N ARG A 183 -8.98 14.84 -17.71
CA ARG A 183 -8.78 13.37 -17.70
C ARG A 183 -8.95 12.75 -19.09
N HIS A 184 -9.94 13.20 -19.85
CA HIS A 184 -10.21 12.69 -21.20
C HIS A 184 -9.11 13.09 -22.18
N VAL A 185 -8.50 14.27 -21.99
CA VAL A 185 -7.33 14.70 -22.78
C VAL A 185 -6.12 13.84 -22.42
N ALA A 186 -5.96 13.44 -21.16
CA ALA A 186 -4.90 12.56 -20.70
C ALA A 186 -5.01 11.12 -21.26
N TYR A 187 -6.14 10.73 -21.85
CA TYR A 187 -6.27 9.41 -22.50
C TYR A 187 -5.48 9.34 -23.79
N LEU A 188 -5.40 10.44 -24.55
CA LEU A 188 -4.67 10.49 -25.80
C LEU A 188 -3.18 10.13 -25.65
N PRO A 189 -2.39 10.74 -24.74
CA PRO A 189 -0.99 10.35 -24.57
C PRO A 189 -0.83 8.91 -24.09
N VAL A 190 -1.72 8.41 -23.22
CA VAL A 190 -1.69 7.00 -22.79
C VAL A 190 -1.95 6.07 -23.98
N PHE A 191 -2.96 6.38 -24.80
CA PHE A 191 -3.27 5.64 -26.02
C PHE A 191 -2.09 5.63 -26.99
N LEU A 192 -1.49 6.78 -27.27
CA LEU A 192 -0.32 6.89 -28.14
C LEU A 192 0.86 6.06 -27.61
N LEU A 193 1.09 6.08 -26.29
CA LEU A 193 2.13 5.26 -25.67
C LEU A 193 1.80 3.76 -25.73
N SER A 194 0.51 3.38 -25.67
CA SER A 194 0.07 1.99 -25.78
C SER A 194 0.34 1.37 -27.16
N LEU A 195 0.41 2.21 -28.20
CA LEU A 195 0.73 1.77 -29.58
C LEU A 195 2.23 1.48 -29.77
N LEU A 196 3.09 1.90 -28.85
CA LEU A 196 4.52 1.66 -28.96
C LEU A 196 4.86 0.18 -28.72
N PRO A 197 5.86 -0.38 -29.42
CA PRO A 197 6.42 -1.69 -29.11
C PRO A 197 6.82 -1.81 -27.63
N GLN A 198 6.65 -3.00 -27.06
CA GLN A 198 6.94 -3.27 -25.65
C GLN A 198 8.37 -2.89 -25.23
N SER A 199 9.34 -3.00 -26.14
CA SER A 199 10.73 -2.57 -25.92
C SER A 199 10.86 -1.06 -25.71
N LEU A 200 10.10 -0.25 -26.45
CA LEU A 200 10.05 1.20 -26.29
C LEU A 200 9.31 1.59 -25.02
N GLN A 201 8.17 0.97 -24.71
CA GLN A 201 7.46 1.17 -23.44
C GLN A 201 8.37 0.87 -22.25
N ALA A 202 9.11 -0.25 -22.30
CA ALA A 202 10.08 -0.61 -21.26
C ALA A 202 11.22 0.40 -21.15
N THR A 203 11.64 0.99 -22.26
CA THR A 203 12.64 2.07 -22.28
C THR A 203 12.08 3.33 -21.64
N VAL A 204 10.86 3.74 -21.98
CA VAL A 204 10.16 4.87 -21.36
C VAL A 204 10.05 4.67 -19.85
N VAL A 205 9.61 3.50 -19.39
CA VAL A 205 9.55 3.14 -17.96
C VAL A 205 10.91 3.24 -17.30
N LYS A 206 11.94 2.64 -17.89
CA LYS A 206 13.29 2.69 -17.33
C LYS A 206 13.81 4.12 -17.24
N VAL A 207 13.59 4.93 -18.28
CA VAL A 207 14.01 6.34 -18.34
C VAL A 207 13.27 7.17 -17.29
N ALA A 208 11.95 7.03 -17.22
CA ALA A 208 11.10 7.65 -16.22
C ALA A 208 11.56 7.35 -14.79
N LEU A 209 11.97 6.11 -14.54
CA LEU A 209 12.41 5.66 -13.23
C LEU A 209 13.91 5.89 -12.98
N ARG A 210 14.67 6.53 -13.89
CA ARG A 210 16.12 6.77 -13.71
C ARG A 210 16.45 7.63 -12.50
N ALA A 211 15.59 8.60 -12.18
CA ALA A 211 15.78 9.49 -11.03
C ALA A 211 15.56 8.76 -9.69
N VAL A 212 14.97 7.57 -9.72
CA VAL A 212 14.67 6.77 -8.55
C VAL A 212 15.91 6.03 -8.08
N ARG A 213 16.46 6.47 -6.95
CA ARG A 213 17.54 5.74 -6.29
C ARG A 213 16.99 4.45 -5.66
N CYS A 214 17.68 3.33 -5.88
CA CYS A 214 17.28 2.01 -5.37
C CYS A 214 15.93 1.50 -5.94
N LEU A 215 15.74 1.61 -7.26
CA LEU A 215 14.61 1.01 -7.94
C LEU A 215 14.72 -0.53 -7.93
N ASP A 216 13.67 -1.19 -7.47
CA ASP A 216 13.47 -2.63 -7.66
C ASP A 216 12.94 -2.85 -9.06
N LEU A 217 13.62 -3.71 -9.81
CA LEU A 217 13.25 -4.04 -11.17
C LEU A 217 11.91 -4.80 -11.24
N SER A 218 11.44 -5.37 -10.12
CA SER A 218 10.13 -6.04 -10.04
C SER A 218 8.94 -5.10 -10.32
N VAL A 219 9.15 -3.76 -10.24
CA VAL A 219 8.11 -2.77 -10.55
C VAL A 219 7.97 -2.47 -12.04
N ILE A 220 8.94 -2.87 -12.87
CA ILE A 220 8.91 -2.57 -14.31
C ILE A 220 7.69 -3.23 -14.98
N PRO A 221 7.39 -4.53 -14.77
CA PRO A 221 6.17 -5.13 -15.32
C PRO A 221 4.88 -4.44 -14.84
N ALA A 222 4.82 -4.04 -13.57
CA ALA A 222 3.68 -3.31 -13.01
C ALA A 222 3.53 -1.90 -13.60
N ALA A 223 4.64 -1.23 -13.92
CA ALA A 223 4.61 0.05 -14.62
C ALA A 223 4.20 -0.13 -16.10
N LEU A 224 4.59 -1.24 -16.73
CA LEU A 224 4.19 -1.56 -18.09
C LEU A 224 2.71 -1.87 -18.24
N SER A 225 2.08 -2.49 -17.23
CA SER A 225 0.63 -2.74 -17.28
C SER A 225 -0.19 -1.45 -17.32
N LEU A 226 0.36 -0.31 -16.88
CA LEU A 226 -0.30 0.99 -16.92
C LEU A 226 -0.37 1.63 -18.30
N PHE A 227 0.30 1.07 -19.31
CA PHE A 227 0.06 1.47 -20.71
C PHE A 227 -1.25 0.88 -21.26
N ASN A 228 -1.91 -0.02 -20.54
CA ASN A 228 -3.27 -0.42 -20.87
C ASN A 228 -4.22 0.77 -20.62
N VAL A 229 -4.91 1.20 -21.68
CA VAL A 229 -5.77 2.40 -21.67
C VAL A 229 -6.92 2.27 -20.69
N ASP A 230 -7.56 1.11 -20.59
CA ASP A 230 -8.68 0.88 -19.67
C ASP A 230 -8.20 0.95 -18.21
N CYS A 231 -7.06 0.34 -17.90
CA CYS A 231 -6.46 0.39 -16.57
C CYS A 231 -6.09 1.81 -16.16
N ALA A 232 -5.49 2.57 -17.08
CA ALA A 232 -5.14 3.97 -16.85
C ALA A 232 -6.38 4.85 -16.70
N ALA A 233 -7.42 4.62 -17.50
CA ALA A 233 -8.68 5.35 -17.42
C ALA A 233 -9.38 5.10 -16.08
N ASN A 234 -9.45 3.85 -15.60
CA ASN A 234 -10.01 3.51 -14.30
C ASN A 234 -9.20 4.13 -13.15
N ALA A 235 -7.86 4.09 -13.23
CA ALA A 235 -7.00 4.75 -12.25
C ALA A 235 -7.21 6.27 -12.19
N MET A 236 -7.32 6.93 -13.34
CA MET A 236 -7.63 8.35 -13.42
C MET A 236 -9.05 8.68 -12.94
N TYR A 237 -10.02 7.81 -13.24
CA TYR A 237 -11.40 7.93 -12.79
C TYR A 237 -11.48 7.88 -11.25
N MET A 238 -10.92 6.84 -10.64
CA MET A 238 -10.81 6.71 -9.19
C MET A 238 -10.05 7.90 -8.59
N GLY A 239 -8.92 8.28 -9.18
CA GLY A 239 -8.12 9.43 -8.73
C GLY A 239 -8.90 10.75 -8.76
N SER A 240 -9.80 10.93 -9.73
CA SER A 240 -10.68 12.10 -9.78
C SER A 240 -11.69 12.12 -8.62
N GLN A 241 -12.17 10.95 -8.19
CA GLN A 241 -13.04 10.80 -7.03
C GLN A 241 -12.28 11.04 -5.73
N GLU A 242 -11.03 10.59 -5.60
CA GLU A 242 -10.17 10.87 -4.43
C GLU A 242 -10.07 12.37 -4.14
N MET A 243 -9.91 13.19 -5.18
CA MET A 243 -9.83 14.66 -5.06
C MET A 243 -11.13 15.30 -4.55
N VAL A 244 -12.27 14.63 -4.71
CA VAL A 244 -13.60 15.16 -4.35
C VAL A 244 -14.10 14.58 -3.04
N GLN A 245 -13.78 13.33 -2.74
CA GLN A 245 -14.34 12.61 -1.59
C GLN A 245 -13.40 12.61 -0.38
N VAL A 246 -12.08 12.62 -0.57
CA VAL A 246 -11.10 12.60 0.54
C VAL A 246 -10.84 14.02 1.05
N LEU A 247 -11.85 14.58 1.71
CA LEU A 247 -11.87 15.96 2.19
C LEU A 247 -11.42 16.07 3.65
N GLY A 248 -12.13 15.38 4.54
CA GLY A 248 -11.87 15.37 5.98
C GLY A 248 -11.55 13.97 6.48
N ARG A 249 -10.82 13.92 7.59
CA ARG A 249 -10.50 12.68 8.29
C ARG A 249 -11.71 12.18 9.06
N ASP A 250 -11.97 10.88 9.02
CA ASP A 250 -12.98 10.26 9.89
C ASP A 250 -12.43 10.02 11.30
N ASP A 251 -12.42 11.09 12.10
CA ASP A 251 -11.94 11.06 13.48
C ASP A 251 -12.71 10.09 14.37
N SER A 252 -14.00 9.88 14.08
CA SER A 252 -14.85 8.99 14.86
C SER A 252 -14.40 7.53 14.73
N THR A 253 -14.20 7.08 13.49
CA THR A 253 -13.74 5.72 13.19
C THR A 253 -12.30 5.51 13.66
N ILE A 254 -11.45 6.51 13.49
CA ILE A 254 -10.05 6.46 13.96
C ILE A 254 -10.01 6.31 15.47
N ARG A 255 -10.79 7.11 16.22
CA ARG A 255 -10.84 7.03 17.68
C ARG A 255 -11.32 5.67 18.16
N GLN A 256 -12.35 5.11 17.54
CA GLN A 256 -12.89 3.78 17.89
C GLN A 256 -11.90 2.64 17.68
N ASN A 257 -10.93 2.81 16.77
CA ASN A 257 -9.97 1.76 16.40
C ASN A 257 -8.53 2.15 16.70
N LEU A 258 -8.30 3.19 17.50
CA LEU A 258 -7.00 3.85 17.65
C LEU A 258 -5.91 2.87 18.10
N ASP A 259 -6.28 1.94 18.99
CA ASP A 259 -5.41 0.88 19.49
C ASP A 259 -4.93 -0.06 18.38
N LYS A 260 -5.67 -0.19 17.28
CA LYS A 260 -5.33 -1.02 16.12
C LYS A 260 -4.50 -0.27 15.07
N LEU A 261 -4.50 1.06 15.07
CA LEU A 261 -3.94 1.86 13.97
C LEU A 261 -2.46 2.23 14.18
N ILE A 262 -1.68 2.13 13.12
CA ILE A 262 -0.28 2.57 13.03
C ILE A 262 -0.16 3.48 11.82
N PHE A 263 0.15 4.75 12.04
CA PHE A 263 0.31 5.71 10.94
C PHE A 263 1.79 5.92 10.61
N TYR A 264 2.16 5.81 9.34
CA TYR A 264 3.53 6.03 8.88
C TYR A 264 3.57 7.16 7.85
N TYR A 265 4.23 8.26 8.22
CA TYR A 265 4.34 9.46 7.38
C TYR A 265 5.75 9.61 6.79
N GLY A 266 5.82 10.14 5.58
CA GLY A 266 7.07 10.50 4.91
C GLY A 266 7.51 11.92 5.26
N ALA A 267 8.80 12.13 5.48
CA ALA A 267 9.33 13.47 5.76
C ALA A 267 9.20 14.45 4.58
N THR A 268 9.16 13.93 3.34
CA THR A 268 9.16 14.72 2.10
C THR A 268 8.01 14.33 1.16
N ASP A 269 6.90 13.83 1.70
CA ASP A 269 5.76 13.43 0.87
C ASP A 269 4.89 14.63 0.48
N SER A 270 4.73 14.85 -0.83
CA SER A 270 3.92 15.95 -1.40
C SER A 270 2.43 15.63 -1.50
N TRP A 271 2.05 14.36 -1.28
CA TRP A 271 0.65 13.92 -1.17
C TRP A 271 0.17 13.85 0.27
N CYS A 272 1.08 13.63 1.22
CA CYS A 272 0.76 13.51 2.64
C CYS A 272 1.77 14.36 3.46
N PRO A 273 1.59 15.69 3.50
CA PRO A 273 2.56 16.59 4.11
C PRO A 273 2.79 16.29 5.59
N VAL A 274 3.99 16.64 6.09
CA VAL A 274 4.34 16.49 7.51
C VAL A 274 3.37 17.18 8.47
N GLN A 275 2.63 18.20 8.00
CA GLN A 275 1.57 18.82 8.79
C GLN A 275 0.51 17.80 9.21
N TYR A 276 0.13 16.85 8.34
CA TYR A 276 -0.92 15.88 8.66
C TYR A 276 -0.48 14.93 9.77
N TYR A 277 0.82 14.60 9.83
CA TYR A 277 1.43 13.90 10.95
C TYR A 277 1.30 14.69 12.26
N GLN A 278 1.56 16.01 12.22
CA GLN A 278 1.47 16.88 13.39
C GLN A 278 0.02 16.98 13.90
N ASP A 279 -0.93 17.11 12.98
CA ASP A 279 -2.35 17.22 13.28
C ASP A 279 -2.86 15.93 13.96
N ILE A 280 -2.58 14.74 13.40
CA ILE A 280 -2.90 13.45 14.05
C ILE A 280 -2.32 13.36 15.46
N ARG A 281 -1.08 13.79 15.64
CA ARG A 281 -0.42 13.74 16.96
C ARG A 281 -1.05 14.69 17.97
N ALA A 282 -1.52 15.85 17.50
CA ALA A 282 -2.18 16.84 18.33
C ALA A 282 -3.60 16.39 18.72
N ASP A 283 -4.34 15.79 17.78
CA ASP A 283 -5.74 15.41 17.94
C ASP A 283 -5.93 14.10 18.73
N PHE A 284 -4.92 13.22 18.72
CA PHE A 284 -4.92 11.95 19.45
C PHE A 284 -3.73 11.83 20.44
N PRO A 285 -3.64 12.71 21.47
CA PRO A 285 -2.56 12.69 22.44
C PRO A 285 -2.79 11.56 23.47
N GLY A 286 -1.82 10.66 23.65
CA GLY A 286 -1.80 9.74 24.80
C GLY A 286 -2.27 8.29 24.58
N GLU A 287 -2.77 7.92 23.41
CA GLU A 287 -3.28 6.56 23.14
C GLU A 287 -2.60 5.87 21.95
N HIS A 288 -1.26 5.96 21.86
CA HIS A 288 -0.38 5.15 21.01
C HIS A 288 -0.93 4.61 19.65
N PRO A 289 -1.51 5.44 18.74
CA PRO A 289 -1.18 5.16 17.36
C PRO A 289 0.34 5.25 17.27
N ALA A 290 1.02 4.20 16.79
CA ALA A 290 2.46 4.28 16.58
C ALA A 290 2.72 5.20 15.37
N VAL A 291 2.54 6.51 15.55
CA VAL A 291 2.73 7.52 14.52
C VAL A 291 4.22 7.66 14.30
N ARG A 292 4.73 7.09 13.21
CA ARG A 292 6.15 7.08 12.88
C ARG A 292 6.43 7.99 11.71
N GLN A 293 7.51 8.75 11.80
CA GLN A 293 8.06 9.50 10.68
C GLN A 293 9.27 8.74 10.11
N GLY A 294 9.20 8.42 8.82
CA GLY A 294 10.31 7.78 8.11
C GLY A 294 11.26 8.80 7.51
N LEU A 295 12.52 8.81 7.96
CA LEU A 295 13.62 9.46 7.24
C LEU A 295 14.14 8.53 6.13
N PRO A 296 14.51 9.04 4.94
CA PRO A 296 15.18 8.23 3.94
C PRO A 296 16.53 7.72 4.48
N PRO A 297 16.94 6.47 4.16
CA PRO A 297 18.20 5.92 4.65
C PRO A 297 19.40 6.74 4.16
N ARG A 298 20.34 7.05 5.06
CA ARG A 298 21.64 7.68 4.73
C ARG A 298 22.59 6.62 4.18
N LEU A 299 23.15 6.85 3.00
CA LEU A 299 24.18 5.99 2.40
C LEU A 299 25.51 6.73 2.32
N ARG A 300 26.59 6.11 2.82
CA ARG A 300 27.97 6.55 2.56
C ARG A 300 28.59 5.71 1.43
N PRO A 301 29.44 6.30 0.57
CA PRO A 301 30.24 5.52 -0.36
C PRO A 301 31.12 4.54 0.42
N GLY A 302 31.01 3.24 0.11
CA GLY A 302 31.92 2.24 0.67
C GLY A 302 33.33 2.48 0.14
N ARG A 303 34.33 2.61 1.02
CA ARG A 303 35.74 2.53 0.60
C ARG A 303 36.01 1.09 0.16
N GLY A 304 35.92 0.83 -1.14
CA GLY A 304 36.32 -0.45 -1.72
C GLY A 304 37.83 -0.64 -1.59
N ARG A 305 38.26 -1.79 -1.06
CA ARG A 305 39.62 -2.30 -1.34
C ARG A 305 39.66 -2.69 -2.82
N ARG A 306 40.80 -2.41 -3.47
CA ARG A 306 41.02 -2.59 -4.91
C ARG A 306 40.53 -3.97 -5.40
N GLY A 307 39.66 -3.95 -6.41
CA GLY A 307 39.18 -5.13 -7.12
C GLY A 307 37.78 -5.58 -6.73
N GLY A 308 36.76 -5.11 -7.46
CA GLY A 308 35.43 -5.73 -7.49
C GLY A 308 34.29 -4.95 -6.82
N ARG A 309 33.38 -4.44 -7.66
CA ARG A 309 32.02 -3.90 -7.39
C ARG A 309 31.90 -2.77 -6.36
N HIS A 310 31.48 -1.59 -6.83
CA HIS A 310 30.97 -0.51 -5.98
C HIS A 310 29.67 -0.94 -5.27
N GLY A 311 29.81 -1.54 -4.09
CA GLY A 311 28.70 -1.81 -3.18
C GLY A 311 28.44 -0.59 -2.27
N TYR A 312 27.20 -0.15 -2.20
CA TYR A 312 26.75 0.76 -1.13
C TYR A 312 26.46 -0.07 0.12
N ARG A 313 26.99 0.35 1.28
CA ARG A 313 26.65 -0.24 2.57
C ARG A 313 25.49 0.54 3.16
N VAL A 314 24.41 -0.16 3.51
CA VAL A 314 23.28 0.40 4.26
C VAL A 314 23.61 0.21 5.75
N ASP A 315 24.01 1.27 6.43
CA ASP A 315 24.18 1.21 7.88
C ASP A 315 22.81 1.32 8.57
N PRO A 316 22.53 0.54 9.62
CA PRO A 316 21.36 0.80 10.47
C PRO A 316 21.49 2.20 11.10
N PRO A 317 20.37 2.92 11.34
CA PRO A 317 20.41 4.24 11.95
C PRO A 317 21.14 4.17 13.29
N ARG A 318 22.08 5.09 13.52
CA ARG A 318 22.78 5.16 14.82
C ARG A 318 21.75 5.43 15.92
N ARG A 319 22.01 4.95 17.14
CA ARG A 319 21.22 5.29 18.33
C ARG A 319 21.20 6.84 18.45
N GLY A 320 20.09 7.46 18.03
CA GLY A 320 19.96 8.92 17.88
C GLY A 320 19.35 9.40 16.55
N GLU A 321 19.30 8.59 15.49
CA GLU A 321 18.70 8.96 14.18
C GLU A 321 17.25 8.47 13.99
N LEU A 322 16.73 7.68 14.93
CA LEU A 322 15.30 7.60 15.22
C LEU A 322 15.01 8.67 16.26
N VAL A 323 14.38 9.76 15.84
CA VAL A 323 13.98 10.80 16.78
C VAL A 323 12.70 10.35 17.49
N GLU A 324 12.87 9.53 18.51
CA GLU A 324 11.92 9.48 19.62
C GLU A 324 12.30 10.68 20.50
N LEU A 325 11.67 11.84 20.27
CA LEU A 325 11.85 12.99 21.17
C LEU A 325 11.31 12.58 22.54
N ARG A 326 12.21 12.40 23.51
CA ARG A 326 11.84 12.05 24.89
C ARG A 326 10.90 13.12 25.46
N PRO A 327 9.82 12.74 26.16
CA PRO A 327 9.08 13.70 26.96
C PRO A 327 9.98 14.27 28.06
N SER A 328 9.75 15.54 28.41
CA SER A 328 10.39 16.22 29.53
C SER A 328 10.29 15.38 30.81
N PRO A 329 11.34 15.36 31.67
CA PRO A 329 11.31 14.53 32.87
C PRO A 329 10.25 15.06 33.86
N PRO A 330 9.43 14.17 34.47
CA PRO A 330 8.59 14.54 35.59
C PRO A 330 9.45 14.84 36.84
N PRO A 331 8.93 15.63 37.80
CA PRO A 331 9.66 15.97 39.02
C PRO A 331 9.96 14.72 39.86
N PRO A 332 10.99 14.76 40.74
CA PRO A 332 11.51 13.55 41.39
C PRO A 332 10.62 13.09 42.55
N HIS A 333 10.60 11.76 42.76
CA HIS A 333 10.39 10.96 44.00
C HIS A 333 9.42 9.76 43.81
N PRO A 334 9.50 8.69 44.63
CA PRO A 334 10.56 7.68 44.54
C PRO A 334 10.02 6.23 44.37
N THR A 335 10.95 5.35 43.96
CA THR A 335 10.99 3.89 44.16
C THR A 335 10.01 2.95 43.42
N ALA A 336 10.64 2.19 42.52
CA ALA A 336 10.56 0.72 42.34
C ALA A 336 9.25 0.06 41.87
N ALA A 337 9.23 -0.33 40.59
CA ALA A 337 8.80 -1.67 40.19
C ALA A 337 9.36 -2.05 38.80
N ARG A 338 10.02 -3.20 38.77
CA ARG A 338 10.66 -3.86 37.64
C ARG A 338 9.57 -4.37 36.67
N ARG A 339 9.60 -4.01 35.39
CA ARG A 339 8.80 -4.65 34.34
C ARG A 339 9.63 -4.96 33.09
N ASP A 340 9.34 -6.14 32.55
CA ASP A 340 10.05 -6.84 31.49
C ASP A 340 10.23 -6.05 30.20
N LYS A 341 11.41 -6.24 29.59
CA LYS A 341 11.75 -5.72 28.26
C LYS A 341 11.05 -6.55 27.20
N GLY A 342 9.87 -6.12 26.77
CA GLY A 342 9.23 -6.60 25.54
C GLY A 342 10.03 -6.21 24.30
N ASN A 343 10.26 -7.18 23.42
CA ASN A 343 10.96 -7.03 22.14
C ASN A 343 10.29 -5.95 21.25
N SER A 344 10.95 -4.81 21.11
CA SER A 344 10.61 -3.78 20.13
C SER A 344 11.14 -4.18 18.75
N ILE A 345 10.24 -4.59 17.85
CA ILE A 345 10.55 -4.86 16.45
C ILE A 345 10.78 -3.51 15.74
N ARG A 346 12.01 -3.30 15.28
CA ARG A 346 12.48 -2.07 14.64
C ARG A 346 12.33 -2.21 13.11
N TRP A 347 11.25 -1.65 12.57
CA TRP A 347 11.02 -1.55 11.13
C TRP A 347 11.97 -0.55 10.49
N THR A 348 12.78 -0.99 9.53
CA THR A 348 13.52 -0.11 8.63
C THR A 348 12.95 -0.34 7.24
N ILE A 349 11.99 0.51 6.84
CA ILE A 349 11.34 0.42 5.52
C ILE A 349 12.26 1.09 4.51
N THR A 350 13.31 0.37 4.08
CA THR A 350 14.29 0.86 3.10
C THR A 350 13.83 0.72 1.65
N GLY A 351 12.57 0.34 1.42
CA GLY A 351 12.11 -0.20 0.12
C GLY A 351 10.76 0.29 -0.39
N THR A 352 10.13 1.33 0.17
CA THR A 352 8.86 1.88 -0.40
C THR A 352 8.84 3.39 -0.60
N GLN A 353 9.77 4.15 -0.01
CA GLN A 353 9.79 5.62 -0.21
C GLN A 353 10.13 6.04 -1.65
N ASN A 354 10.76 5.17 -2.44
CA ASN A 354 11.25 5.50 -3.78
C ASN A 354 10.43 4.89 -4.93
N TYR A 355 9.39 4.10 -4.67
CA TYR A 355 8.90 3.14 -5.67
C TYR A 355 7.76 3.62 -6.57
N PHE A 356 7.14 4.75 -6.22
CA PHE A 356 5.90 5.17 -6.86
C PHE A 356 6.11 6.36 -7.80
N PHE A 357 7.18 6.35 -8.59
CA PHE A 357 7.54 7.48 -9.47
C PHE A 357 6.80 7.53 -10.81
N PHE A 358 6.20 6.42 -11.27
CA PHE A 358 5.62 6.40 -12.61
C PHE A 358 4.36 7.29 -12.75
N PHE A 359 3.51 7.37 -11.72
CA PHE A 359 2.42 8.36 -11.65
C PHE A 359 2.79 9.63 -10.87
N LYS A 360 3.85 9.61 -10.04
CA LYS A 360 4.36 10.79 -9.32
C LYS A 360 5.16 11.73 -10.24
N MET A 361 5.55 11.29 -11.44
CA MET A 361 6.17 12.13 -12.49
C MET A 361 5.19 12.95 -13.34
N ILE A 362 3.88 12.69 -13.34
CA ILE A 362 2.95 13.48 -14.16
C ILE A 362 2.75 14.92 -13.60
N SER A 363 3.43 15.31 -12.51
CA SER A 363 3.39 16.69 -12.02
C SER A 363 4.62 17.15 -11.23
N VAL A 364 5.83 16.90 -11.75
CA VAL A 364 7.00 17.68 -11.34
C VAL A 364 7.89 17.97 -12.56
N SER A 365 7.60 19.11 -13.20
CA SER A 365 8.66 20.07 -13.56
C SER A 365 8.58 21.21 -12.57
#